data_AF-A0A9D4JUN4-F1
#
_entry.id   AF-A0A9D4JUN4-F1
#
_cell.length_a   1.000
_cell.length_b   1.000
_cell.length_c   1.000
_cell.angle_alpha   90.00
_cell.angle_beta   90.00
_cell.angle_gamma   90.00
#
_symmetry.space_group_name_H-M   'P 1'
#
loop_
_entity.id
_entity.type
_entity.pdbx_description
1 polymer ?
#
loop_
_entity_poly.entity_id
_entity_poly.type
_entity_poly.pdbx_seq_one_letter_code
_entity_poly.pdbx_strand_id
1 'polypeptide(L)' 'MQEKTNMVADNSARLGLTINRGKSKVFKTNASNNTPITVQGEVLAEVHSFTYLGIILDKQGRNGCRCQNPHR' A
#
# COMPACT_ATOMS: atom_id res chain seq x y z
N MET A 1 -6.16 -4.41 -10.33
CA MET A 1 -5.45 -3.45 -9.44
C MET A 1 -5.11 -2.17 -10.18
N GLN A 2 -4.51 -2.25 -11.38
CA GLN A 2 -4.15 -1.07 -12.18
C GLN A 2 -5.33 -0.10 -12.44
N GLU A 3 -6.48 -0.62 -12.87
CA GLU A 3 -7.68 0.19 -13.15
C GLU A 3 -8.12 1.06 -11.96
N LYS A 4 -8.17 0.47 -10.76
CA LYS A 4 -8.50 1.20 -9.52
C LYS A 4 -7.46 2.27 -9.20
N THR A 5 -6.18 1.99 -9.44
CA THR A 5 -5.11 2.96 -9.24
C THR A 5 -5.21 4.13 -10.21
N ASN A 6 -5.55 3.88 -11.48
CA ASN A 6 -5.80 4.94 -12.47
C ASN A 6 -6.97 5.82 -12.03
N MET A 7 -8.08 5.22 -11.59
CA MET A 7 -9.23 5.96 -11.09
C MET A 7 -8.88 6.84 -9.87
N VAL A 8 -8.04 6.35 -8.95
CA VAL A 8 -7.56 7.16 -7.82
C VAL A 8 -6.68 8.32 -8.29
N ALA A 9 -5.81 8.10 -9.27
CA ALA A 9 -4.96 9.14 -9.85
C ALA A 9 -5.79 10.22 -10.53
N ASP A 10 -6.77 9.84 -11.34
CA ASP A 10 -7.63 10.78 -12.07
C ASP A 10 -8.49 11.61 -11.10
N ASN A 11 -9.09 10.98 -10.09
CA ASN A 11 -9.86 11.71 -9.08
C ASN A 11 -8.97 12.62 -8.23
N SER A 12 -7.74 12.19 -7.90
CA SER A 12 -6.78 13.06 -7.20
C SER A 12 -6.47 14.29 -8.02
N ALA A 13 -6.18 14.12 -9.33
CA ALA A 13 -5.91 15.24 -10.23
C ALA A 13 -7.11 16.20 -10.35
N ARG A 14 -8.34 15.68 -10.44
CA ARG A 14 -9.57 16.50 -10.46
C ARG A 14 -9.76 17.32 -9.18
N LEU A 15 -9.26 16.83 -8.05
CA LEU A 15 -9.29 17.53 -6.76
C LEU A 15 -8.07 18.44 -6.56
N GLY A 16 -7.16 18.57 -7.53
CA GLY A 16 -5.91 19.31 -7.40
C GLY A 16 -4.88 18.63 -6.49
N LEU A 17 -5.07 17.36 -6.17
CA LEU A 17 -4.16 16.56 -5.36
C LEU A 17 -3.10 15.88 -6.23
N THR A 18 -1.86 15.86 -5.75
CA THR A 18 -0.74 15.17 -6.42
C THR A 18 -0.38 13.90 -5.66
N ILE A 19 -0.34 12.77 -6.36
CA ILE A 19 0.14 11.52 -5.79
C ILE A 19 1.67 11.57 -5.67
N ASN A 20 2.19 11.40 -4.45
CA ASN A 20 3.63 11.30 -4.23
C ASN A 20 4.11 9.88 -4.53
N ARG A 21 4.66 9.69 -5.73
CA ARG A 21 5.12 8.39 -6.25
C ARG A 21 6.19 7.71 -5.38
N GLY A 22 7.06 8.48 -4.73
CA GLY A 22 8.10 7.94 -3.83
C GLY A 22 7.57 7.46 -2.47
N LYS A 23 6.45 8.03 -2.01
CA LYS A 23 5.77 7.62 -0.77
C LYS A 23 4.70 6.55 -1.00
N SER A 24 4.11 6.54 -2.19
CA SER A 24 3.10 5.57 -2.59
C SER A 24 3.74 4.19 -2.79
N LYS A 25 3.24 3.20 -2.07
CA LYS A 25 3.68 1.80 -2.16
C LYS A 25 2.47 0.88 -2.28
N VAL A 26 2.67 -0.29 -2.86
CA VAL A 26 1.61 -1.27 -3.06
C VAL A 26 1.80 -2.42 -2.09
N PHE A 27 0.76 -2.72 -1.32
CA PHE A 27 0.67 -3.95 -0.55
C PHE A 27 -0.22 -4.95 -1.29
N LYS A 28 0.34 -6.08 -1.73
CA LYS A 28 -0.40 -7.12 -2.45
C LYS A 28 -0.65 -8.33 -1.55
N THR A 29 -1.92 -8.65 -1.32
CA THR A 29 -2.33 -9.82 -0.50
C THR A 29 -2.55 -11.08 -1.32
N ASN A 30 -2.83 -10.97 -2.62
CA ASN A 30 -3.13 -12.11 -3.50
C ASN A 30 -1.91 -12.49 -4.35
N ALA A 31 -1.50 -13.76 -4.30
CA ALA A 31 -0.35 -14.30 -5.02
C ALA A 31 -0.53 -14.35 -6.54
N SER A 32 -1.77 -14.39 -7.04
CA SER A 32 -2.07 -14.54 -8.47
C SER A 32 -1.90 -13.26 -9.28
N ASN A 33 -1.76 -12.08 -8.65
CA ASN A 33 -1.67 -10.82 -9.36
C ASN A 33 -0.27 -10.20 -9.25
N ASN A 34 0.67 -10.78 -9.99
CA ASN A 34 2.06 -10.33 -10.02
C ASN A 34 2.30 -9.15 -10.99
N THR A 35 1.23 -8.54 -11.50
CA THR A 35 1.36 -7.38 -12.40
C THR A 35 1.92 -6.18 -11.62
N PRO A 36 2.94 -5.49 -12.16
CA PRO A 36 3.40 -4.24 -11.59
C PRO A 36 2.31 -3.18 -11.71
N ILE A 37 2.19 -2.32 -10.70
CA ILE A 37 1.26 -1.20 -10.72
C ILE A 37 2.02 0.06 -11.04
N THR A 38 1.56 0.78 -12.05
CA THR A 38 2.15 2.03 -12.49
C THR A 38 1.26 3.21 -12.11
N VAL A 39 1.87 4.32 -11.73
CA VAL A 39 1.19 5.61 -11.55
C VAL A 39 1.98 6.66 -12.31
N GLN A 40 1.33 7.31 -13.29
CA GLN A 40 1.96 8.36 -14.10
C GLN A 40 3.31 7.90 -14.72
N GLY A 41 3.38 6.65 -15.17
CA GLY A 41 4.57 6.07 -15.79
C GLY A 41 5.62 5.49 -14.82
N GLU A 42 5.49 5.68 -13.50
CA GLU A 42 6.41 5.08 -12.51
C GLU A 42 5.81 3.81 -11.88
N VAL A 43 6.62 2.75 -11.76
CA VAL A 43 6.22 1.52 -11.06
C VAL A 43 6.30 1.76 -9.56
N LEU A 44 5.20 1.51 -8.85
CA LEU A 44 5.16 1.64 -7.39
C LEU A 44 5.85 0.45 -6.73
N ALA A 45 6.66 0.73 -5.71
CA ALA A 45 7.35 -0.30 -4.94
C ALA A 45 6.36 -1.17 -4.16
N GLU A 46 6.60 -2.48 -4.17
CA GLU A 46 5.80 -3.44 -3.40
C GLU A 46 6.36 -3.60 -1.98
N VAL A 47 5.48 -3.61 -0.98
CA VAL A 47 5.87 -3.79 0.43
C VAL A 47 5.29 -5.08 1.02
N HIS A 48 6.06 -5.69 1.91
CA HIS A 48 5.65 -6.89 2.65
C HIS A 48 4.74 -6.56 3.85
N SER A 49 4.88 -5.38 4.45
CA SER A 49 4.02 -4.90 5.53
C SER A 49 3.81 -3.39 5.44
N PHE A 50 2.72 -2.90 6.04
CA PHE A 50 2.46 -1.48 6.21
C PHE A 50 1.70 -1.21 7.51
N THR A 51 1.87 -0.01 8.06
CA THR A 51 1.15 0.42 9.25
C THR A 51 -0.05 1.28 8.85
N TYR A 52 -1.24 0.84 9.24
CA TYR A 52 -2.47 1.61 9.09
C TYR A 52 -3.06 1.90 10.46
N LEU A 53 -3.09 3.20 10.84
CA LEU A 53 -3.64 3.66 12.12
C LEU A 53 -3.06 2.93 13.35
N GLY A 54 -1.76 2.64 13.32
CA GLY A 54 -1.07 1.93 14.40
C GLY A 54 -1.13 0.40 14.32
N ILE A 55 -1.93 -0.16 13.40
CA ILE A 55 -1.99 -1.61 13.16
C ILE A 55 -0.99 -1.97 12.07
N ILE A 56 -0.11 -2.93 12.36
CA ILE A 56 0.80 -3.50 11.38
C ILE A 56 0.06 -4.58 10.61
N LEU A 57 -0.13 -4.36 9.31
CA LEU A 57 -0.69 -5.31 8.37
C LEU A 57 0.46 -5.96 7.62
N ASP A 58 0.60 -7.27 7.77
CA ASP A 58 1.64 -8.07 7.15
C ASP A 58 1.02 -9.08 6.17
N LYS A 59 1.71 -9.40 5.07
CA LYS A 59 1.20 -10.35 4.06
C LYS A 59 0.92 -11.73 4.63
N GLN A 60 1.58 -12.10 5.74
CA GLN A 60 1.38 -13.38 6.42
C GLN A 60 0.13 -13.40 7.32
N GLY A 61 -0.70 -12.35 7.32
CA GLY A 61 -1.90 -12.26 8.15
C GLY A 61 -1.62 -12.00 9.63
N ARG A 62 -0.36 -11.71 9.99
CA ARG A 62 0.01 -11.31 11.36
C ARG A 62 -0.34 -9.84 11.56
N ASN A 63 -1.54 -9.60 12.03
CA ASN A 63 -1.95 -8.29 12.53
C ASN A 63 -1.23 -8.08 13.87
N GLY A 64 -0.19 -7.26 13.86
CA GLY A 64 0.70 -7.09 15.01
C GLY A 64 0.03 -6.33 16.15
N CYS A 65 -0.89 -6.94 16.88
CA CYS A 65 -1.02 -6.64 18.31
C CYS A 65 0.28 -7.13 18.96
N ARG A 66 1.30 -6.26 19.00
CA ARG A 66 2.41 -6.45 19.93
C ARG A 66 1.87 -6.18 21.33
N CYS A 67 1.30 -7.20 21.96
CA CYS A 67 1.31 -7.28 23.41
C CYS A 67 2.77 -7.47 23.81
N GLN A 68 3.55 -6.37 23.83
CA GLN A 68 4.80 -6.38 24.56
C GLN A 68 4.41 -6.49 26.03
N ASN A 69 4.58 -7.69 26.58
CA ASN A 69 4.45 -7.93 28.00
C ASN A 69 5.47 -7.02 28.70
N PRO A 70 5.04 -6.00 29.50
CA PRO A 70 5.96 -5.01 30.04
C PRO A 70 6.76 -5.51 31.27
N HIS A 71 6.79 -6.82 31.51
CA HIS A 71 7.52 -7.41 32.63
C HIS A 71 8.50 -8.48 32.14
N ARG A 72 9.71 -8.03 31.83
CA ARG A 72 10.94 -8.79 32.06
C ARG A 72 11.96 -7.84 32.67
#